data_AF-A0A819L7K2-F1
#
_entry.id   AF-A0A819L7K2-F1
#
_cell.length_a   1.000
_cell.length_b   1.000
_cell.length_c   1.000
_cell.angle_alpha   90.00
_cell.angle_beta   90.00
_cell.angle_gamma   90.00
#
_symmetry.space_group_name_H-M   'P 1'
#
loop_
_entity.id
_entity.type
_entity.pdbx_description
1 polymer ?
#
loop_
_entity_poly.entity_id
_entity_poly.type
_entity_poly.pdbx_seq_one_letter_code
_entity_poly.pdbx_strand_id
1 'polypeptide(L)'
;MEEVVAPIRETGAQTLSIICSCLHDQPQCSSLISILLHLLKHNGTWEIRHGALLTLKYTFNILKEIPNEMQIPCVQAVRQCLRDESDDVVSTAAATLLPLVTQYESVVLDCAPGLIGELISLLDSMDDLNSAASSIMNLLAKLLAANSAEKFKLSFAQVLPKIFPFCRHHTLPFRLAAIQTVMKIIEASQSKLNMCTSEELSVLEHTFRLLFERSILESDDKILTSIEQTWNILCQSNSIVRQCTFSSYQRWICLSVHPARVPINSTLLLNDEKTPQTTTILNNDDKRYLSSSTINNHQYLAMGFTVCHQDAPLEQDRTVIKCRRLAARLLGQLFIHYDQQQSNSVLNYITSLNYRSAVQRMVAGMITSEWGKNMIDFSINTNILQEHFHKALNETLYFDEIAPSFTKLKRDFTSFMYECARQRLCNPQSIESIALHSVDDIIELCDKVHSNIDSHIQLNGQKQNIRDEAQRIQNESETLALRNQD
;
A
#
# COMPACT_ATOMS: atom_id res chain seq x y z
N MET A 1 -7.12 -10.28 -12.42
CA MET A 1 -7.12 -11.01 -13.70
C MET A 1 -6.98 -9.94 -14.76
N GLU A 2 -5.96 -10.03 -15.62
CA GLU A 2 -5.94 -9.20 -16.84
C GLU A 2 -7.20 -9.55 -17.62
N GLU A 3 -7.98 -8.54 -17.98
CA GLU A 3 -9.17 -8.73 -18.80
C GLU A 3 -8.70 -9.23 -20.16
N VAL A 4 -9.09 -10.46 -20.53
CA VAL A 4 -8.72 -11.03 -21.83
C VAL A 4 -9.54 -10.30 -22.89
N VAL A 5 -8.91 -9.34 -23.55
CA VAL A 5 -9.52 -8.48 -24.57
C VAL A 5 -10.15 -9.29 -25.72
N ALA A 6 -9.60 -10.48 -26.01
CA ALA A 6 -10.10 -11.33 -27.09
C ALA A 6 -9.95 -12.83 -26.80
N PRO A 7 -10.89 -13.44 -26.06
CA PRO A 7 -10.75 -14.81 -25.57
C PRO A 7 -10.55 -15.85 -26.69
N ILE A 8 -11.26 -15.71 -27.81
CA ILE A 8 -11.11 -16.63 -28.96
C ILE A 8 -9.72 -16.49 -29.60
N ARG A 9 -9.22 -15.25 -29.77
CA ARG A 9 -7.87 -15.03 -30.32
C ARG A 9 -6.81 -15.56 -29.37
N GLU A 10 -6.98 -15.40 -28.07
CA GLU A 10 -6.07 -15.92 -27.05
C GLU A 10 -5.97 -17.45 -27.14
N THR A 11 -7.12 -18.15 -27.13
CA THR A 11 -7.14 -19.61 -27.22
C THR A 11 -6.61 -20.12 -28.56
N GLY A 12 -6.93 -19.44 -29.67
CA GLY A 12 -6.39 -19.76 -30.99
C GLY A 12 -4.87 -19.62 -31.05
N ALA A 13 -4.33 -18.52 -30.51
CA ALA A 13 -2.90 -18.26 -30.42
C ALA A 13 -2.17 -19.30 -29.55
N GLN A 14 -2.73 -19.66 -28.39
CA GLN A 14 -2.19 -20.72 -27.54
C GLN A 14 -2.14 -22.06 -28.28
N THR A 15 -3.21 -22.42 -28.98
CA THR A 15 -3.28 -23.67 -29.77
C THR A 15 -2.23 -23.69 -30.89
N LEU A 16 -2.12 -22.61 -31.66
CA LEU A 16 -1.13 -22.48 -32.72
C LEU A 16 0.30 -22.53 -32.18
N SER A 17 0.55 -21.93 -31.02
CA SER A 17 1.88 -21.97 -30.40
C SER A 17 2.30 -23.40 -30.06
N ILE A 18 1.39 -24.22 -29.51
CA ILE A 18 1.67 -25.63 -29.21
C ILE A 18 2.04 -26.37 -30.50
N ILE A 19 1.32 -26.11 -31.60
CA ILE A 19 1.66 -26.68 -32.91
C ILE A 19 3.05 -26.23 -33.38
N CYS A 20 3.39 -24.93 -33.25
CA CYS A 20 4.75 -24.44 -33.52
C CYS A 20 5.81 -25.22 -32.71
N SER A 21 5.55 -25.48 -31.43
CA SER A 21 6.49 -26.21 -30.57
C SER A 21 6.71 -27.66 -31.00
N CYS A 22 5.66 -28.33 -31.50
CA CYS A 22 5.76 -29.68 -32.06
C CYS A 22 6.53 -29.69 -33.40
N LEU A 23 6.55 -28.57 -34.11
CA LEU A 23 7.22 -28.40 -35.40
C LEU A 23 8.59 -27.73 -35.27
N HIS A 24 9.15 -27.60 -34.07
CA HIS A 24 10.36 -26.79 -33.81
C HIS A 24 11.52 -27.04 -34.79
N ASP A 25 11.83 -28.30 -35.08
CA ASP A 25 12.93 -28.71 -35.99
C ASP A 25 12.52 -28.78 -37.47
N GLN A 26 11.29 -28.38 -37.80
CA GLN A 26 10.72 -28.50 -39.13
C GLN A 26 10.66 -27.12 -39.84
N PRO A 27 10.88 -27.06 -41.16
CA PRO A 27 10.86 -25.78 -41.92
C PRO A 27 9.50 -25.07 -41.86
N GLN A 28 8.43 -25.79 -41.53
CA GLN A 28 7.10 -25.26 -41.30
C GLN A 28 7.05 -24.30 -40.10
N CYS A 29 7.91 -24.46 -39.10
CA CYS A 29 8.00 -23.53 -37.97
C CYS A 29 8.47 -22.14 -38.43
N SER A 30 9.60 -22.05 -39.13
CA SER A 30 10.07 -20.79 -39.73
C SER A 30 9.05 -20.19 -40.70
N SER A 31 8.36 -21.03 -41.47
CA SER A 31 7.30 -20.59 -42.38
C SER A 31 6.11 -19.98 -41.64
N LEU A 32 5.66 -20.60 -40.55
CA LEU A 32 4.57 -20.10 -39.73
C LEU A 32 4.95 -18.78 -39.03
N ILE A 33 6.15 -18.70 -38.45
CA ILE A 33 6.67 -17.45 -37.87
C ILE A 33 6.71 -16.36 -38.96
N SER A 34 7.20 -16.67 -40.17
CA SER A 34 7.24 -15.71 -41.28
C SER A 34 5.86 -15.18 -41.67
N ILE A 35 4.84 -16.04 -41.69
CA ILE A 35 3.44 -15.64 -41.91
C ILE A 35 2.98 -14.71 -40.79
N LEU A 36 3.25 -15.05 -39.52
CA LEU A 36 2.88 -14.19 -38.39
C LEU A 36 3.55 -12.82 -38.48
N LEU A 37 4.84 -12.75 -38.82
CA LEU A 37 5.56 -11.48 -39.03
C LEU A 37 4.99 -10.68 -40.20
N HIS A 38 4.46 -11.34 -41.24
CA HIS A 38 3.76 -10.67 -42.33
C HIS A 38 2.43 -10.06 -41.86
N LEU A 39 1.66 -10.78 -41.04
CA LEU A 39 0.40 -10.30 -40.48
C LEU A 39 0.57 -9.05 -39.59
N LEU A 40 1.74 -8.89 -38.93
CA LEU A 40 2.06 -7.68 -38.17
C LEU A 40 2.12 -6.41 -39.03
N LYS A 41 2.35 -6.53 -40.34
CA LYS A 41 2.43 -5.39 -41.27
C LYS A 41 1.06 -5.00 -41.85
N HIS A 42 -0.01 -5.69 -41.45
CA HIS A 42 -1.35 -5.43 -41.99
C HIS A 42 -1.90 -4.09 -41.49
N ASN A 43 -2.21 -3.19 -42.42
CA ASN A 43 -2.77 -1.87 -42.12
C ASN A 43 -4.27 -1.95 -41.82
N GLY A 44 -4.78 -1.09 -40.93
CA GLY A 44 -6.22 -0.84 -40.75
C GLY A 44 -7.02 -1.83 -39.89
N THR A 45 -6.49 -2.98 -39.47
CA THR A 45 -7.17 -3.93 -38.56
C THR A 45 -6.23 -4.39 -37.45
N TRP A 46 -6.36 -3.79 -36.27
CA TRP A 46 -5.51 -4.11 -35.12
C TRP A 46 -5.70 -5.56 -34.64
N GLU A 47 -6.88 -6.16 -34.86
CA GLU A 47 -7.20 -7.54 -34.45
C GLU A 47 -6.30 -8.58 -35.11
N ILE A 48 -5.90 -8.35 -36.37
CA ILE A 48 -4.98 -9.22 -37.11
C ILE A 48 -3.58 -9.12 -36.51
N ARG A 49 -3.09 -7.89 -36.28
CA ARG A 49 -1.76 -7.64 -35.70
C ARG A 49 -1.69 -8.18 -34.28
N HIS A 50 -2.71 -7.92 -33.47
CA HIS A 50 -2.87 -8.45 -32.12
C HIS A 50 -2.89 -9.98 -32.09
N GLY A 51 -3.68 -10.63 -32.95
CA GLY A 51 -3.74 -12.11 -33.02
C GLY A 51 -2.40 -12.73 -33.41
N ALA A 52 -1.69 -12.11 -34.35
CA ALA A 52 -0.34 -12.54 -34.73
C ALA A 52 0.66 -12.35 -33.58
N LEU A 53 0.65 -11.20 -32.90
CA LEU A 53 1.48 -10.96 -31.72
C LEU A 53 1.19 -11.94 -30.58
N LEU A 54 -0.08 -12.23 -30.28
CA LEU A 54 -0.43 -13.23 -29.27
C LEU A 54 0.17 -14.60 -29.61
N THR A 55 0.09 -15.01 -30.87
CA THR A 55 0.67 -16.29 -31.30
C THR A 55 2.18 -16.28 -31.10
N LEU A 56 2.86 -15.20 -31.46
CA LEU A 56 4.30 -15.02 -31.22
C LEU A 56 4.65 -15.01 -29.72
N LYS A 57 3.87 -14.29 -28.89
CA LYS A 57 4.02 -14.23 -27.42
C LYS A 57 4.07 -15.63 -26.82
N TYR A 58 3.10 -16.47 -27.15
CA TYR A 58 3.05 -17.84 -26.63
C TYR A 58 4.13 -18.71 -27.23
N THR A 59 4.36 -18.59 -28.53
CA THR A 59 5.38 -19.37 -29.25
C THR A 59 6.77 -19.14 -28.66
N PHE A 60 7.17 -17.90 -28.40
CA PHE A 60 8.48 -17.60 -27.82
C PHE A 60 8.63 -18.01 -26.35
N ASN A 61 7.52 -18.15 -25.61
CA ASN A 61 7.57 -18.64 -24.23
C ASN A 61 7.74 -20.16 -24.13
N ILE A 62 7.39 -20.92 -25.18
CA ILE A 62 7.44 -22.39 -25.16
C ILE A 62 8.50 -22.98 -26.10
N LEU A 63 8.89 -22.26 -27.14
CA LEU A 63 9.98 -22.69 -28.00
C LEU A 63 11.28 -22.71 -27.20
N LYS A 64 12.03 -23.82 -27.33
CA LYS A 64 13.38 -23.93 -26.76
C LYS A 64 14.31 -22.91 -27.39
N GLU A 65 14.22 -22.78 -28.71
CA GLU A 65 15.01 -21.83 -29.48
C GLU A 65 14.19 -21.30 -30.68
N ILE A 66 14.38 -20.04 -31.02
CA ILE A 66 13.91 -19.44 -32.27
C ILE A 66 15.00 -19.69 -33.32
N PRO A 67 14.66 -20.16 -34.53
CA PRO A 67 15.62 -20.32 -35.61
C PRO A 67 16.49 -19.08 -35.78
N ASN A 68 17.81 -19.24 -35.90
CA ASN A 68 18.78 -18.13 -35.91
C ASN A 68 18.45 -17.05 -36.95
N GLU A 69 18.04 -17.46 -38.14
CA GLU A 69 17.61 -16.59 -39.24
C GLU A 69 16.36 -15.75 -38.91
N MET A 70 15.54 -16.20 -37.95
CA MET A 70 14.30 -15.55 -37.53
C MET A 70 14.46 -14.64 -36.31
N GLN A 71 15.56 -14.75 -35.54
CA GLN A 71 15.75 -13.98 -34.31
C GLN A 71 15.69 -12.46 -34.57
N ILE A 72 16.49 -11.95 -35.51
CA ILE A 72 16.52 -10.52 -35.86
C ILE A 72 15.18 -10.05 -36.45
N PRO A 73 14.58 -10.73 -37.46
CA PRO A 73 13.26 -10.37 -37.97
C PRO A 73 12.17 -10.31 -36.89
N CYS A 74 12.15 -11.27 -35.96
CA CYS A 74 11.21 -11.30 -34.85
C CYS A 74 11.37 -10.07 -33.94
N VAL A 75 12.59 -9.78 -33.48
CA VAL A 75 12.84 -8.63 -32.61
C VAL A 75 12.42 -7.32 -33.28
N GLN A 76 12.81 -7.11 -34.54
CA GLN A 76 12.51 -5.88 -35.27
C GLN A 76 11.01 -5.70 -35.50
N ALA A 77 10.31 -6.76 -35.92
CA ALA A 77 8.88 -6.69 -36.20
C ALA A 77 8.08 -6.46 -34.92
N VAL A 78 8.40 -7.16 -33.82
CA VAL A 78 7.70 -6.98 -32.54
C VAL A 78 7.98 -5.60 -31.96
N ARG A 79 9.23 -5.09 -32.04
CA ARG A 79 9.53 -3.72 -31.62
C ARG A 79 8.74 -2.68 -32.40
N GLN A 80 8.56 -2.87 -33.71
CA GLN A 80 7.78 -1.93 -34.54
C GLN A 80 6.33 -1.82 -34.03
N CYS A 81 5.76 -2.90 -33.50
CA CYS A 81 4.42 -2.91 -32.90
C CYS A 81 4.32 -2.14 -31.58
N LEU A 82 5.42 -1.68 -30.96
CA LEU A 82 5.36 -0.75 -29.83
C LEU A 82 4.90 0.66 -30.24
N ARG A 83 4.89 0.95 -31.55
CA ARG A 83 4.43 2.22 -32.13
C ARG A 83 3.07 2.09 -32.79
N ASP A 84 2.31 1.05 -32.43
CA ASP A 84 0.96 0.83 -32.96
C ASP A 84 -0.03 1.84 -32.39
N GLU A 85 -1.14 2.04 -33.09
CA GLU A 85 -2.23 2.93 -32.66
C GLU A 85 -3.13 2.27 -31.59
N SER A 86 -3.10 0.93 -31.50
CA SER A 86 -3.89 0.16 -30.53
C SER A 86 -3.05 -0.20 -29.30
N ASP A 87 -3.52 0.21 -28.12
CA ASP A 87 -2.89 -0.11 -26.84
C ASP A 87 -2.78 -1.64 -26.60
N ASP A 88 -3.75 -2.43 -27.07
CA ASP A 88 -3.70 -3.89 -26.95
C ASP A 88 -2.55 -4.49 -27.77
N VAL A 89 -2.29 -3.91 -28.95
CA VAL A 89 -1.14 -4.30 -29.80
C VAL A 89 0.16 -3.90 -29.12
N VAL A 90 0.26 -2.68 -28.58
CA VAL A 90 1.45 -2.18 -27.87
C VAL A 90 1.72 -3.02 -26.61
N SER A 91 0.69 -3.29 -25.80
CA SER A 91 0.75 -4.14 -24.61
C SER A 91 1.26 -5.53 -24.95
N THR A 92 0.67 -6.16 -25.97
CA THR A 92 1.06 -7.51 -26.41
C THR A 92 2.46 -7.51 -27.02
N ALA A 93 2.87 -6.46 -27.73
CA ALA A 93 4.22 -6.32 -28.27
C ALA A 93 5.25 -6.26 -27.14
N ALA A 94 5.00 -5.43 -26.11
CA ALA A 94 5.87 -5.36 -24.93
C ALA A 94 5.97 -6.71 -24.20
N ALA A 95 4.85 -7.41 -24.04
CA ALA A 95 4.82 -8.75 -23.44
C ALA A 95 5.55 -9.80 -24.31
N THR A 96 5.45 -9.71 -25.64
CA THR A 96 6.14 -10.60 -26.59
C THR A 96 7.66 -10.40 -26.57
N LEU A 97 8.15 -9.21 -26.27
CA LEU A 97 9.58 -8.93 -26.15
C LEU A 97 10.22 -9.54 -24.89
N LEU A 98 9.45 -9.81 -23.82
CA LEU A 98 9.99 -10.37 -22.57
C LEU A 98 10.73 -11.71 -22.76
N PRO A 99 10.17 -12.75 -23.41
CA PRO A 99 10.92 -13.99 -23.67
C PRO A 99 12.11 -13.75 -24.60
N LEU A 100 12.00 -12.82 -25.57
CA LEU A 100 13.10 -12.47 -26.46
C LEU A 100 14.28 -11.84 -25.72
N VAL A 101 14.04 -10.91 -24.79
CA VAL A 101 15.09 -10.34 -23.93
C VAL A 101 15.68 -11.40 -23.00
N THR A 102 14.85 -12.33 -22.52
CA THR A 102 15.30 -13.39 -21.61
C THR A 102 16.23 -14.40 -22.28
N GLN A 103 15.94 -14.77 -23.54
CA GLN A 103 16.70 -15.80 -24.27
C GLN A 103 17.78 -15.22 -25.19
N TYR A 104 17.54 -14.04 -25.76
CA TYR A 104 18.34 -13.43 -26.84
C TYR A 104 18.75 -12.00 -26.51
N GLU A 105 19.15 -11.74 -25.26
CA GLU A 105 19.48 -10.40 -24.77
C GLU A 105 20.40 -9.64 -25.73
N SER A 106 21.57 -10.21 -26.09
CA SER A 106 22.54 -9.58 -26.98
C SER A 106 21.93 -9.15 -28.32
N VAL A 107 21.16 -10.04 -28.95
CA VAL A 107 20.46 -9.77 -30.23
C VAL A 107 19.47 -8.63 -30.06
N VAL A 108 18.68 -8.62 -28.99
CA VAL A 108 17.73 -7.53 -28.71
C VAL A 108 18.47 -6.20 -28.54
N LEU A 109 19.54 -6.17 -27.75
CA LEU A 109 20.27 -4.93 -27.48
C LEU A 109 21.01 -4.41 -28.72
N ASP A 110 21.48 -5.30 -29.60
CA ASP A 110 22.17 -4.93 -30.85
C ASP A 110 21.19 -4.45 -31.93
N CYS A 111 20.05 -5.13 -32.07
CA CYS A 111 19.03 -4.79 -33.07
C CYS A 111 18.12 -3.64 -32.63
N ALA A 112 18.08 -3.34 -31.32
CA ALA A 112 17.22 -2.32 -30.75
C ALA A 112 17.92 -1.40 -29.74
N PRO A 113 18.97 -0.68 -30.15
CA PRO A 113 19.76 0.17 -29.24
C PRO A 113 18.98 1.36 -28.64
N GLY A 114 17.85 1.73 -29.23
CA GLY A 114 16.96 2.80 -28.74
C GLY A 114 15.75 2.31 -27.94
N LEU A 115 15.59 1.00 -27.73
CA LEU A 115 14.37 0.41 -27.16
C LEU A 115 14.03 1.00 -25.79
N ILE A 116 15.02 1.16 -24.90
CA ILE A 116 14.76 1.68 -23.56
C ILE A 116 14.25 3.13 -23.62
N GLY A 117 14.88 3.98 -24.44
CA GLY A 117 14.43 5.36 -24.65
C GLY A 117 13.01 5.42 -25.23
N GLU A 118 12.69 4.52 -26.16
CA GLU A 118 11.34 4.39 -26.72
C GLU A 118 10.31 4.01 -25.64
N LEU A 119 10.60 3.00 -24.81
CA LEU A 119 9.71 2.59 -23.72
C LEU A 119 9.49 3.71 -22.70
N ILE A 120 10.54 4.46 -22.36
CA ILE A 120 10.42 5.63 -21.47
C ILE A 120 9.56 6.71 -22.11
N SER A 121 9.76 7.00 -23.40
CA SER A 121 8.96 8.00 -24.11
C SER A 121 7.48 7.60 -24.23
N LEU A 122 7.20 6.30 -24.37
CA LEU A 122 5.84 5.77 -24.36
C LEU A 122 5.18 6.01 -23.00
N LEU A 123 5.86 5.71 -21.89
CA LEU A 123 5.33 5.97 -20.55
C LEU A 123 5.05 7.46 -20.31
N ASP A 124 5.85 8.37 -20.88
CA ASP A 124 5.62 9.82 -20.77
C ASP A 124 4.37 10.30 -21.53
N SER A 125 4.01 9.62 -22.62
CA SER A 125 2.87 9.97 -23.48
C SER A 125 1.57 9.23 -23.13
N MET A 126 1.61 8.32 -22.15
CA MET A 126 0.45 7.49 -21.80
C MET A 126 -0.51 8.22 -20.85
N ASP A 127 -1.79 8.19 -21.18
CA ASP A 127 -2.87 8.63 -20.30
C ASP A 127 -3.19 7.56 -19.23
N ASP A 128 -3.87 7.96 -18.16
CA ASP A 128 -4.25 7.11 -17.01
C ASP A 128 -5.12 5.87 -17.36
N LEU A 129 -5.63 5.80 -18.60
CA LEU A 129 -6.45 4.68 -19.10
C LEU A 129 -5.67 3.68 -19.97
N ASN A 130 -4.39 3.92 -20.25
CA ASN A 130 -3.64 3.12 -21.22
C ASN A 130 -3.33 1.71 -20.67
N SER A 131 -3.89 0.67 -21.30
CA SER A 131 -3.76 -0.72 -20.86
C SER A 131 -2.34 -1.30 -21.02
N ALA A 132 -1.47 -0.66 -21.80
CA ALA A 132 -0.12 -1.15 -22.10
C ALA A 132 0.94 -0.77 -21.05
N ALA A 133 0.64 0.16 -20.14
CA ALA A 133 1.62 0.68 -19.18
C ALA A 133 2.27 -0.43 -18.34
N SER A 134 1.49 -1.42 -17.87
CA SER A 134 2.01 -2.55 -17.07
C SER A 134 3.02 -3.39 -17.84
N SER A 135 2.71 -3.74 -19.09
CA SER A 135 3.56 -4.56 -19.96
C SER A 135 4.85 -3.82 -20.32
N ILE A 136 4.77 -2.51 -20.56
CA ILE A 136 5.94 -1.66 -20.83
C ILE A 136 6.84 -1.58 -19.60
N MET A 137 6.27 -1.30 -18.41
CA MET A 137 7.04 -1.26 -17.16
C MET A 137 7.75 -2.60 -16.90
N ASN A 138 7.07 -3.72 -17.12
CA ASN A 138 7.67 -5.05 -16.99
C ASN A 138 8.83 -5.29 -17.96
N LEU A 139 8.68 -4.89 -19.23
CA LEU A 139 9.76 -5.00 -20.22
C LEU A 139 10.94 -4.09 -19.87
N LEU A 140 10.67 -2.87 -19.44
CA LEU A 140 11.69 -1.92 -19.01
C LEU A 140 12.48 -2.45 -17.82
N ALA A 141 11.79 -2.98 -16.81
CA ALA A 141 12.41 -3.64 -15.66
C ALA A 141 13.31 -4.80 -16.10
N LYS A 142 12.84 -5.64 -17.04
CA LYS A 142 13.61 -6.79 -17.54
C LYS A 142 14.86 -6.35 -18.28
N LEU A 143 14.77 -5.32 -19.13
CA LEU A 143 15.92 -4.76 -19.84
C LEU A 143 16.93 -4.19 -18.85
N LEU A 144 16.50 -3.37 -17.90
CA LEU A 144 17.39 -2.72 -16.93
C LEU A 144 18.06 -3.70 -15.96
N ALA A 145 17.39 -4.82 -15.65
CA ALA A 145 17.99 -5.92 -14.88
C ALA A 145 19.02 -6.73 -15.66
N ALA A 146 18.96 -6.66 -16.99
CA ALA A 146 19.94 -7.27 -17.87
C ALA A 146 21.21 -6.39 -17.95
N ASN A 147 22.30 -6.91 -18.50
CA ASN A 147 23.55 -6.14 -18.69
C ASN A 147 23.38 -4.91 -19.61
N SER A 148 22.17 -4.72 -20.16
CA SER A 148 21.77 -3.56 -20.93
C SER A 148 21.96 -2.22 -20.18
N ALA A 149 21.71 -2.14 -18.87
CA ALA A 149 21.87 -0.88 -18.14
C ALA A 149 23.33 -0.38 -18.18
N GLU A 150 24.29 -1.31 -18.13
CA GLU A 150 25.71 -0.98 -18.30
C GLU A 150 26.04 -0.62 -19.74
N LYS A 151 25.53 -1.39 -20.70
CA LYS A 151 25.73 -1.16 -22.13
C LYS A 151 25.23 0.23 -22.57
N PHE A 152 24.08 0.66 -22.04
CA PHE A 152 23.46 1.94 -22.38
C PHE A 152 23.79 3.07 -21.39
N LYS A 153 24.60 2.80 -20.35
CA LYS A 153 24.96 3.76 -19.29
C LYS A 153 23.75 4.47 -18.68
N LEU A 154 22.64 3.76 -18.57
CA LEU A 154 21.40 4.30 -18.01
C LEU A 154 21.47 4.29 -16.50
N SER A 155 21.14 5.43 -15.88
CA SER A 155 20.97 5.52 -14.43
C SER A 155 19.51 5.30 -14.07
N PHE A 156 19.26 4.63 -12.94
CA PHE A 156 17.93 4.54 -12.38
C PHE A 156 17.32 5.93 -12.09
N ALA A 157 18.15 6.97 -11.91
CA ALA A 157 17.69 8.34 -11.73
C ALA A 157 16.91 8.88 -12.94
N GLN A 158 17.19 8.39 -14.14
CA GLN A 158 16.48 8.77 -15.36
C GLN A 158 15.14 8.02 -15.51
N VAL A 159 15.04 6.84 -14.89
CA VAL A 159 13.92 5.91 -15.12
C VAL A 159 12.90 5.96 -14.00
N LEU A 160 13.32 5.86 -12.74
CA LEU A 160 12.40 5.77 -11.59
C LEU A 160 11.40 6.95 -11.52
N PRO A 161 11.78 8.22 -11.78
CA PRO A 161 10.83 9.33 -11.80
C PRO A 161 9.68 9.16 -12.81
N LYS A 162 9.89 8.38 -13.88
CA LYS A 162 8.87 8.07 -14.90
C LYS A 162 7.88 7.00 -14.42
N ILE A 163 8.30 6.17 -13.45
CA ILE A 163 7.50 5.09 -12.87
C ILE A 163 6.68 5.57 -11.67
N PHE A 164 7.18 6.55 -10.90
CA PHE A 164 6.52 7.03 -9.67
C PHE A 164 5.04 7.40 -9.80
N PRO A 165 4.57 8.04 -10.90
CA PRO A 165 3.14 8.31 -11.07
C PRO A 165 2.29 7.04 -11.03
N PHE A 166 2.77 5.95 -11.63
CA PHE A 166 2.06 4.66 -11.68
C PHE A 166 1.98 3.97 -10.32
N CYS A 167 2.95 4.20 -9.43
CA CYS A 167 2.91 3.68 -8.05
C CYS A 167 1.73 4.25 -7.24
N ARG A 168 1.19 5.40 -7.65
CA ARG A 168 0.04 6.08 -7.02
C ARG A 168 -1.25 5.95 -7.82
N HIS A 169 -1.23 5.19 -8.91
CA HIS A 169 -2.35 5.09 -9.83
C HIS A 169 -3.60 4.48 -9.19
N HIS A 170 -4.79 4.85 -9.66
CA HIS A 170 -6.05 4.37 -9.10
C HIS A 170 -6.28 2.87 -9.39
N THR A 171 -5.76 2.35 -10.50
CA THR A 171 -5.85 0.93 -10.87
C THR A 171 -4.78 0.09 -10.16
N LEU A 172 -5.20 -1.02 -9.56
CA LEU A 172 -4.31 -1.97 -8.87
C LEU A 172 -3.23 -2.57 -9.80
N PRO A 173 -3.53 -3.01 -11.04
CA PRO A 173 -2.51 -3.60 -11.92
C PRO A 173 -1.34 -2.64 -12.21
N PHE A 174 -1.60 -1.34 -12.39
CA PHE A 174 -0.52 -0.38 -12.61
C PHE A 174 0.31 -0.15 -11.35
N ARG A 175 -0.33 0.00 -10.17
CA ARG A 175 0.43 0.11 -8.91
C ARG A 175 1.32 -1.09 -8.66
N LEU A 176 0.80 -2.30 -8.85
CA LEU A 176 1.57 -3.53 -8.66
C LEU A 176 2.74 -3.62 -9.65
N ALA A 177 2.49 -3.40 -10.93
CA ALA A 177 3.54 -3.44 -11.95
C ALA A 177 4.61 -2.35 -11.71
N ALA A 178 4.20 -1.15 -11.28
CA ALA A 178 5.11 -0.05 -10.99
C ALA A 178 6.01 -0.37 -9.78
N ILE A 179 5.44 -0.82 -8.66
CA ILE A 179 6.23 -1.18 -7.46
C ILE A 179 7.19 -2.34 -7.76
N GLN A 180 6.75 -3.37 -8.50
CA GLN A 180 7.62 -4.48 -8.91
C GLN A 180 8.72 -4.03 -9.88
N THR A 181 8.44 -3.03 -10.71
CA THR A 181 9.43 -2.43 -11.62
C THR A 181 10.47 -1.64 -10.84
N VAL A 182 10.05 -0.82 -9.89
CA VAL A 182 10.94 -0.11 -8.95
C VAL A 182 11.85 -1.11 -8.23
N MET A 183 11.29 -2.20 -7.70
CA MET A 183 12.06 -3.26 -7.04
C MET A 183 13.17 -3.82 -7.92
N LYS A 184 12.81 -4.27 -9.13
CA LYS A 184 13.77 -4.87 -10.09
C LYS A 184 14.87 -3.90 -10.51
N ILE A 185 14.55 -2.62 -10.70
CA ILE A 185 15.53 -1.60 -11.06
C ILE A 185 16.54 -1.39 -9.92
N ILE A 186 16.06 -1.35 -8.68
CA ILE A 186 16.93 -1.19 -7.50
C ILE A 186 17.79 -2.44 -7.31
N GLU A 187 17.20 -3.63 -7.40
CA GLU A 187 17.91 -4.90 -7.30
C GLU A 187 19.04 -5.00 -8.34
N ALA A 188 18.77 -4.61 -9.58
CA ALA A 188 19.77 -4.53 -10.64
C ALA A 188 20.89 -3.51 -10.37
N SER A 189 20.60 -2.47 -9.59
CA SER A 189 21.52 -1.38 -9.28
C SER A 189 22.29 -1.58 -7.97
N GLN A 190 22.10 -2.71 -7.28
CA GLN A 190 22.58 -2.94 -5.91
C GLN A 190 24.08 -2.72 -5.73
N SER A 191 24.90 -3.12 -6.70
CA SER A 191 26.36 -2.95 -6.66
C SER A 191 26.80 -1.48 -6.72
N LYS A 192 25.99 -0.61 -7.36
CA LYS A 192 26.28 0.81 -7.59
C LYS A 192 25.72 1.73 -6.52
N LEU A 193 24.74 1.24 -5.74
CA LEU A 193 24.07 1.99 -4.69
C LEU A 193 25.06 2.70 -3.74
N ASN A 194 26.16 2.05 -3.37
CA ASN A 194 27.13 2.66 -2.45
C ASN A 194 27.88 3.87 -3.04
N MET A 195 27.88 4.05 -4.37
CA MET A 195 28.61 5.09 -5.11
C MET A 195 27.67 6.02 -5.88
N CYS A 196 26.47 6.29 -5.33
CA CYS A 196 25.49 7.16 -5.97
C CYS A 196 25.95 8.61 -6.10
N THR A 197 25.57 9.22 -7.21
CA THR A 197 25.63 10.68 -7.42
C THR A 197 24.58 11.41 -6.58
N SER A 198 24.68 12.73 -6.46
CA SER A 198 23.69 13.53 -5.73
C SER A 198 22.28 13.45 -6.32
N GLU A 199 22.16 13.31 -7.64
CA GLU A 199 20.87 13.16 -8.34
C GLU A 199 20.24 11.81 -8.01
N GLU A 200 21.03 10.74 -8.08
CA GLU A 200 20.61 9.38 -7.70
C GLU A 200 20.17 9.29 -6.24
N LEU A 201 20.89 9.94 -5.32
CA LEU A 201 20.49 9.99 -3.91
C LEU A 201 19.12 10.67 -3.72
N SER A 202 18.83 11.75 -4.45
CA SER A 202 17.51 12.41 -4.38
C SER A 202 16.38 11.50 -4.86
N VAL A 203 16.64 10.71 -5.92
CA VAL A 203 15.68 9.73 -6.42
C VAL A 203 15.47 8.58 -5.42
N LEU A 204 16.53 8.14 -4.73
CA LEU A 204 16.41 7.14 -3.66
C LEU A 204 15.66 7.69 -2.43
N GLU A 205 15.89 8.94 -2.02
CA GLU A 205 15.10 9.62 -0.98
C GLU A 205 13.61 9.64 -1.35
N HIS A 206 13.27 10.01 -2.59
CA HIS A 206 11.89 9.95 -3.07
C HIS A 206 11.35 8.51 -3.03
N THR A 207 12.16 7.53 -3.41
CA THR A 207 11.78 6.11 -3.42
C THR A 207 11.43 5.62 -2.02
N PHE A 208 12.28 5.87 -1.01
CA PHE A 208 11.97 5.51 0.38
C PHE A 208 10.66 6.15 0.84
N ARG A 209 10.48 7.44 0.56
CA ARG A 209 9.27 8.15 0.97
C ARG A 209 8.02 7.62 0.26
N LEU A 210 8.10 7.34 -1.03
CA LEU A 210 7.03 6.72 -1.82
C LEU A 210 6.63 5.36 -1.24
N LEU A 211 7.61 4.48 -0.99
CA LEU A 211 7.36 3.14 -0.43
C LEU A 211 6.71 3.22 0.95
N PHE A 212 7.22 4.08 1.84
CA PHE A 212 6.65 4.25 3.17
C PHE A 212 5.22 4.79 3.11
N GLU A 213 4.97 5.87 2.36
CA GLU A 213 3.63 6.44 2.21
C GLU A 213 2.64 5.44 1.58
N ARG A 214 3.07 4.65 0.59
CA ARG A 214 2.24 3.58 0.03
C ARG A 214 1.98 2.45 1.02
N SER A 215 2.94 2.09 1.87
CA SER A 215 2.72 1.06 2.92
C SER A 215 1.58 1.43 3.89
N ILE A 216 1.39 2.74 4.12
CA ILE A 216 0.33 3.30 4.96
C ILE A 216 -1.01 3.40 4.22
N LEU A 217 -1.00 3.50 2.89
CA LEU A 217 -2.19 3.82 2.08
C LEU A 217 -2.70 2.65 1.23
N GLU A 218 -1.97 1.54 1.16
CA GLU A 218 -2.29 0.40 0.31
C GLU A 218 -3.04 -0.70 1.06
N SER A 219 -4.06 -1.25 0.42
CA SER A 219 -4.87 -2.34 0.94
C SER A 219 -4.50 -3.71 0.35
N ASP A 220 -3.89 -3.75 -0.84
CA ASP A 220 -3.55 -5.01 -1.51
C ASP A 220 -2.28 -5.69 -0.97
N ASP A 221 -2.39 -6.97 -0.61
CA ASP A 221 -1.30 -7.73 0.01
C ASP A 221 -0.11 -7.97 -0.92
N LYS A 222 -0.32 -8.07 -2.23
CA LYS A 222 0.78 -8.29 -3.18
C LYS A 222 1.63 -7.04 -3.30
N ILE A 223 1.00 -5.87 -3.33
CA ILE A 223 1.69 -4.58 -3.34
C ILE A 223 2.44 -4.39 -2.02
N LEU A 224 1.79 -4.63 -0.88
CA LEU A 224 2.44 -4.54 0.44
C LEU A 224 3.67 -5.46 0.55
N THR A 225 3.57 -6.69 0.03
CA THR A 225 4.71 -7.63 -0.04
C THR A 225 5.84 -7.09 -0.91
N SER A 226 5.52 -6.55 -2.09
CA SER A 226 6.53 -5.97 -2.99
C SER A 226 7.17 -4.71 -2.41
N ILE A 227 6.42 -3.88 -1.67
CA ILE A 227 6.96 -2.73 -0.93
C ILE A 227 7.99 -3.20 0.09
N GLU A 228 7.65 -4.22 0.89
CA GLU A 228 8.55 -4.75 1.92
C GLU A 228 9.82 -5.33 1.31
N GLN A 229 9.71 -6.11 0.23
CA GLN A 229 10.86 -6.66 -0.48
C GLN A 229 11.77 -5.55 -1.04
N THR A 230 11.17 -4.52 -1.65
CA THR A 230 11.93 -3.37 -2.15
C THR A 230 12.66 -2.63 -1.04
N TRP A 231 11.97 -2.41 0.08
CA TRP A 231 12.56 -1.76 1.25
C TRP A 231 13.74 -2.55 1.82
N ASN A 232 13.59 -3.88 1.93
CA ASN A 232 14.66 -4.77 2.37
C ASN A 232 15.92 -4.65 1.50
N ILE A 233 15.75 -4.58 0.18
CA ILE A 233 16.88 -4.42 -0.77
C ILE A 233 17.58 -3.08 -0.54
N LEU A 234 16.82 -1.99 -0.43
CA LEU A 234 17.35 -0.65 -0.15
C LEU A 234 18.09 -0.57 1.19
N CYS A 235 17.59 -1.27 2.21
CA CYS A 235 18.19 -1.30 3.55
C CYS A 235 19.51 -2.07 3.64
N GLN A 236 19.96 -2.78 2.60
CA GLN A 236 21.25 -3.46 2.64
C GLN A 236 22.45 -2.47 2.65
N SER A 237 22.24 -1.22 2.22
CA SER A 237 23.29 -0.18 2.14
C SER A 237 23.20 0.86 3.26
N ASN A 238 23.96 0.67 4.34
CA ASN A 238 23.98 1.54 5.53
C ASN A 238 24.18 3.05 5.27
N SER A 239 25.00 3.42 4.29
CA SER A 239 25.31 4.82 3.98
C SER A 239 24.11 5.54 3.36
N ILE A 240 23.47 4.90 2.39
CA ILE A 240 22.34 5.44 1.63
C ILE A 240 21.13 5.60 2.52
N VAL A 241 20.82 4.57 3.31
CA VAL A 241 19.66 4.55 4.20
C VAL A 241 19.67 5.81 5.05
N ARG A 242 20.77 6.07 5.77
CA ARG A 242 20.87 7.26 6.63
C ARG A 242 20.71 8.57 5.84
N GLN A 243 21.40 8.71 4.71
CA GLN A 243 21.35 9.93 3.91
C GLN A 243 19.95 10.22 3.37
N CYS A 244 19.25 9.18 2.88
CA CYS A 244 17.97 9.32 2.21
C CYS A 244 16.77 9.42 3.16
N THR A 245 16.92 9.01 4.43
CA THR A 245 15.77 8.87 5.34
C THR A 245 15.83 9.76 6.57
N PHE A 246 16.99 10.34 6.89
CA PHE A 246 17.19 11.17 8.09
C PHE A 246 16.22 12.37 8.18
N SER A 247 15.88 12.98 7.04
CA SER A 247 14.94 14.11 6.96
C SER A 247 13.48 13.71 7.25
N SER A 248 13.13 12.43 7.08
CA SER A 248 11.74 11.99 6.91
C SER A 248 11.27 10.96 7.93
N TYR A 249 12.17 10.23 8.61
CA TYR A 249 11.77 9.13 9.50
C TYR A 249 10.83 9.57 10.64
N GLN A 250 11.00 10.77 11.20
CA GLN A 250 10.13 11.28 12.27
C GLN A 250 8.69 11.47 11.77
N ARG A 251 8.55 11.98 10.55
CA ARG A 251 7.25 12.14 9.89
C ARG A 251 6.60 10.79 9.60
N TRP A 252 7.38 9.77 9.29
CA TRP A 252 6.91 8.40 9.09
C TRP A 252 6.40 7.75 10.39
N ILE A 253 7.05 8.03 11.52
CA ILE A 253 6.52 7.66 12.84
C ILE A 253 5.17 8.37 13.08
N CYS A 254 5.07 9.67 12.80
CA CYS A 254 3.79 10.38 12.93
C CYS A 254 2.68 9.78 12.05
N LEU A 255 3.01 9.36 10.82
CA LEU A 255 2.06 8.71 9.92
C LEU A 255 1.65 7.32 10.41
N SER A 256 2.55 6.53 11.01
CA SER A 256 2.22 5.19 11.51
C SER A 256 1.29 5.24 12.73
N VAL A 257 1.37 6.29 13.54
CA VAL A 257 0.46 6.53 14.67
C VAL A 257 -0.80 7.32 14.31
N HIS A 258 -1.00 7.69 13.04
CA HIS A 258 -2.15 8.50 12.62
C HIS A 258 -3.47 7.80 12.96
N PRO A 259 -4.47 8.52 13.51
CA PRO A 259 -5.76 7.93 13.86
C PRO A 259 -6.44 7.27 12.66
N ALA A 260 -7.07 6.12 12.92
CA ALA A 260 -7.82 5.41 11.89
C ALA A 260 -9.00 6.28 11.39
N ARG A 261 -9.32 6.19 10.10
CA ARG A 261 -10.48 6.86 9.48
C ARG A 261 -10.47 8.40 9.52
N VAL A 262 -9.41 9.02 10.02
CA VAL A 262 -9.20 10.48 9.95
C VAL A 262 -8.42 10.83 8.67
N PRO A 263 -8.84 11.85 7.90
CA PRO A 263 -8.09 12.29 6.73
C PRO A 263 -6.62 12.60 7.06
N ILE A 264 -5.71 12.08 6.26
CA ILE A 264 -4.29 12.44 6.33
C ILE A 264 -4.12 13.79 5.62
N ASN A 265 -3.48 14.74 6.29
CA ASN A 265 -3.17 16.03 5.68
C ASN A 265 -2.26 15.81 4.45
N SER A 266 -2.66 16.31 3.27
CA SER A 266 -1.89 16.13 2.03
C SER A 266 -0.47 16.70 2.12
N THR A 267 -0.25 17.74 2.93
CA THR A 267 1.09 18.29 3.20
C THR A 267 2.01 17.28 3.90
N LEU A 268 1.46 16.20 4.49
CA LEU A 268 2.18 15.07 5.07
C LEU A 268 2.56 13.98 4.04
N LEU A 269 2.03 14.05 2.82
CA LEU A 269 2.31 13.12 1.73
C LEU A 269 3.19 13.78 0.65
N LEU A 270 3.74 12.99 -0.27
CA LEU A 270 4.43 13.48 -1.46
C LEU A 270 3.43 14.24 -2.35
N ASN A 271 3.71 15.52 -2.55
CA ASN A 271 3.03 16.35 -3.54
C ASN A 271 3.81 16.23 -4.84
N ASP A 272 3.36 15.39 -5.76
CA ASP A 272 3.88 15.42 -7.12
C ASP A 272 3.08 16.46 -7.91
N GLU A 273 3.77 17.37 -8.61
CA GLU A 273 3.18 18.40 -9.48
C GLU A 273 2.29 17.81 -10.61
N LYS A 274 2.31 16.49 -10.80
CA LYS A 274 1.49 15.73 -11.75
C LYS A 274 0.35 14.93 -11.12
N THR A 275 0.01 15.13 -9.86
CA THR A 275 -1.32 14.71 -9.41
C THR A 275 -2.32 15.64 -10.10
N PRO A 276 -3.29 15.15 -10.89
CA PRO A 276 -4.34 16.01 -11.41
C PRO A 276 -5.03 16.62 -10.20
N GLN A 277 -4.73 17.90 -9.95
CA GLN A 277 -5.53 18.71 -9.07
C GLN A 277 -6.93 18.59 -9.63
N THR A 278 -7.81 17.95 -8.86
CA THR A 278 -9.25 18.03 -9.10
C THR A 278 -9.69 19.45 -8.73
N THR A 279 -9.12 20.45 -9.40
CA THR A 279 -9.63 21.82 -9.43
C THR A 279 -10.80 21.80 -10.39
N THR A 280 -11.93 21.32 -9.88
CA THR A 280 -13.25 21.62 -10.45
C THR A 280 -13.46 23.14 -10.39
N ILE A 281 -12.93 23.86 -11.38
CA ILE A 281 -13.47 25.16 -11.79
C ILE A 281 -14.60 24.82 -12.75
N LEU A 282 -15.79 24.58 -12.20
CA LEU A 282 -17.00 24.42 -12.99
C LEU A 282 -17.45 25.81 -13.47
N ASN A 283 -17.32 26.06 -14.77
CA ASN A 283 -18.05 27.14 -15.43
C ASN A 283 -19.55 26.86 -15.36
N ASN A 284 -20.35 27.90 -15.09
CA ASN A 284 -21.74 27.81 -14.66
C ASN A 284 -22.76 27.32 -15.71
N ASP A 285 -22.35 27.00 -16.94
CA ASP A 285 -23.29 26.87 -18.06
C ASP A 285 -23.73 25.42 -18.41
N ASP A 286 -23.04 24.38 -17.92
CA ASP A 286 -23.34 22.98 -18.30
C ASP A 286 -24.28 22.22 -17.33
N LYS A 287 -25.23 22.92 -16.69
CA LYS A 287 -26.14 22.33 -15.69
C LYS A 287 -27.40 21.63 -16.24
N ARG A 288 -27.50 21.34 -17.55
CA ARG A 288 -28.77 20.84 -18.12
C ARG A 288 -28.79 19.43 -18.72
N TYR A 289 -27.69 18.67 -18.71
CA TYR A 289 -27.69 17.31 -19.30
C TYR A 289 -27.05 16.19 -18.47
N LEU A 290 -26.81 16.39 -17.18
CA LEU A 290 -26.39 15.32 -16.26
C LEU A 290 -27.49 15.01 -15.25
N SER A 291 -28.45 14.19 -15.68
CA SER A 291 -29.45 13.57 -14.81
C SER A 291 -28.81 12.48 -13.94
N SER A 292 -28.94 12.66 -12.63
CA SER A 292 -28.95 11.65 -11.57
C SER A 292 -27.74 10.71 -11.42
N SER A 293 -26.59 11.21 -10.94
CA SER A 293 -25.64 10.45 -10.10
C SER A 293 -24.46 11.33 -9.65
N THR A 294 -24.71 12.34 -8.84
CA THR A 294 -23.63 13.12 -8.21
C THR A 294 -23.90 13.19 -6.72
N ILE A 295 -23.57 12.09 -6.04
CA ILE A 295 -23.37 12.08 -4.60
C ILE A 295 -22.02 12.78 -4.36
N ASN A 296 -21.99 13.71 -3.42
CA ASN A 296 -20.82 14.46 -2.96
C ASN A 296 -19.63 13.53 -2.61
N ASN A 297 -18.74 13.25 -3.57
CA ASN A 297 -17.53 12.47 -3.36
C ASN A 297 -16.39 13.38 -2.87
N HIS A 298 -16.30 13.62 -1.55
CA HIS A 298 -15.05 14.06 -0.95
C HIS A 298 -14.12 12.85 -0.80
N GLN A 299 -13.38 12.51 -1.86
CA GLN A 299 -12.30 11.51 -1.76
C GLN A 299 -11.17 12.08 -0.91
N TYR A 300 -10.93 11.49 0.25
CA TYR A 300 -9.76 11.80 1.07
C TYR A 300 -8.96 10.54 1.37
N LEU A 301 -7.64 10.71 1.50
CA LEU A 301 -6.72 9.63 1.84
C LEU A 301 -6.73 9.42 3.35
N ALA A 302 -6.94 8.18 3.77
CA ALA A 302 -6.77 7.73 5.14
C ALA A 302 -5.96 6.43 5.15
N MET A 303 -5.50 6.01 6.32
CA MET A 303 -4.64 4.83 6.44
C MET A 303 -5.33 3.58 5.89
N GLY A 304 -4.74 2.97 4.86
CA GLY A 304 -5.18 1.73 4.23
C GLY A 304 -6.33 1.88 3.24
N PHE A 305 -6.84 3.09 2.98
CA PHE A 305 -7.96 3.26 2.06
C PHE A 305 -8.08 4.67 1.46
N THR A 306 -8.53 4.72 0.21
CA THR A 306 -9.28 5.88 -0.30
C THR A 306 -10.70 5.74 0.23
N VAL A 307 -11.20 6.72 1.00
CA VAL A 307 -12.58 6.63 1.52
C VAL A 307 -13.57 6.82 0.37
N CYS A 308 -13.95 5.71 -0.26
CA CYS A 308 -15.22 5.54 -0.93
C CYS A 308 -16.11 4.78 0.06
N HIS A 309 -17.29 5.30 0.37
CA HIS A 309 -18.18 4.91 1.48
C HIS A 309 -18.76 3.46 1.45
N GLN A 310 -18.04 2.46 0.93
CA GLN A 310 -18.62 1.14 0.61
C GLN A 310 -18.01 -0.07 1.35
N ASP A 311 -16.85 0.06 2.01
CA ASP A 311 -16.27 -1.09 2.74
C ASP A 311 -16.88 -1.28 4.14
N ALA A 312 -17.08 -2.53 4.54
CA ALA A 312 -17.56 -2.87 5.87
C ALA A 312 -16.56 -2.41 6.95
N PRO A 313 -17.01 -1.82 8.08
CA PRO A 313 -16.13 -1.26 9.12
C PRO A 313 -15.03 -2.21 9.63
N LEU A 314 -15.32 -3.51 9.71
CA LEU A 314 -14.37 -4.53 10.16
C LEU A 314 -13.19 -4.75 9.18
N GLU A 315 -13.46 -4.71 7.88
CA GLU A 315 -12.41 -4.88 6.85
C GLU A 315 -11.50 -3.66 6.80
N GLN A 316 -12.04 -2.47 7.05
CA GLN A 316 -11.25 -1.24 7.20
C GLN A 316 -10.30 -1.34 8.40
N ASP A 317 -10.77 -1.83 9.55
CA ASP A 317 -9.94 -1.97 10.76
C ASP A 317 -8.82 -2.99 10.56
N ARG A 318 -9.13 -4.13 9.91
CA ARG A 318 -8.10 -5.13 9.52
C ARG A 318 -7.04 -4.51 8.63
N THR A 319 -7.45 -3.71 7.65
CA THR A 319 -6.53 -3.05 6.71
C THR A 319 -5.66 -2.02 7.43
N VAL A 320 -6.22 -1.22 8.34
CA VAL A 320 -5.45 -0.27 9.16
C VAL A 320 -4.39 -0.97 9.99
N ILE A 321 -4.74 -2.05 10.69
CA ILE A 321 -3.78 -2.82 11.49
C ILE A 321 -2.68 -3.42 10.60
N LYS A 322 -3.04 -3.92 9.42
CA LYS A 322 -2.08 -4.42 8.44
C LYS A 322 -1.09 -3.35 7.99
N CYS A 323 -1.56 -2.15 7.63
CA CYS A 323 -0.71 -1.02 7.27
C CYS A 323 0.24 -0.64 8.41
N ARG A 324 -0.27 -0.57 9.66
CA ARG A 324 0.57 -0.27 10.84
C ARG A 324 1.64 -1.32 11.09
N ARG A 325 1.30 -2.60 10.92
CA ARG A 325 2.26 -3.70 11.06
C ARG A 325 3.37 -3.62 10.02
N LEU A 326 3.03 -3.37 8.76
CA LEU A 326 4.05 -3.20 7.73
C LEU A 326 4.91 -1.96 8.04
N ALA A 327 4.31 -0.81 8.32
CA ALA A 327 5.04 0.40 8.68
C ALA A 327 5.99 0.20 9.86
N ALA A 328 5.57 -0.56 10.87
CA ALA A 328 6.41 -0.94 12.00
C ALA A 328 7.60 -1.82 11.60
N ARG A 329 7.42 -2.78 10.69
CA ARG A 329 8.52 -3.59 10.12
C ARG A 329 9.52 -2.71 9.36
N LEU A 330 9.03 -1.82 8.51
CA LEU A 330 9.88 -0.90 7.72
C LEU A 330 10.70 0.02 8.63
N LEU A 331 10.06 0.64 9.63
CA LEU A 331 10.73 1.51 10.61
C LEU A 331 11.69 0.74 11.52
N GLY A 332 11.28 -0.46 11.99
CA GLY A 332 12.12 -1.31 12.83
C GLY A 332 13.42 -1.70 12.14
N GLN A 333 13.34 -2.09 10.87
CA GLN A 333 14.53 -2.36 10.05
C GLN A 333 15.37 -1.11 9.84
N LEU A 334 14.72 0.03 9.58
CA LEU A 334 15.40 1.31 9.37
C LEU A 334 16.24 1.74 10.59
N PHE A 335 15.75 1.51 11.81
CA PHE A 335 16.37 2.00 13.03
C PHE A 335 17.71 1.35 13.40
N ILE A 336 18.00 0.16 12.85
CA ILE A 336 19.33 -0.48 12.98
C ILE A 336 20.44 0.44 12.43
N HIS A 337 20.12 1.24 11.41
CA HIS A 337 21.10 2.06 10.71
C HIS A 337 21.44 3.37 11.45
N TYR A 338 20.63 3.80 12.42
CA TYR A 338 20.84 5.06 13.16
C TYR A 338 21.61 4.90 14.48
N ASP A 339 21.67 3.68 15.00
CA ASP A 339 22.07 3.42 16.38
C ASP A 339 23.60 3.48 16.61
N GLN A 340 24.39 3.42 15.54
CA GLN A 340 25.87 3.34 15.68
C GLN A 340 26.55 4.66 16.09
N GLN A 341 25.90 5.82 15.98
CA GLN A 341 26.50 7.12 16.40
C GLN A 341 25.52 8.19 16.96
N GLN A 342 24.20 8.04 16.83
CA GLN A 342 23.20 9.00 17.35
C GLN A 342 22.13 8.34 18.23
N SER A 343 22.59 7.46 19.11
CA SER A 343 21.85 6.43 19.88
C SER A 343 20.69 6.90 20.78
N ASN A 344 20.37 8.19 20.86
CA ASN A 344 19.26 8.65 21.71
C ASN A 344 18.10 9.31 20.96
N SER A 345 18.24 9.70 19.69
CA SER A 345 17.17 10.47 19.00
C SER A 345 15.93 9.63 18.70
N VAL A 346 16.12 8.44 18.14
CA VAL A 346 15.05 7.48 17.82
C VAL A 346 14.42 6.93 19.09
N LEU A 347 15.24 6.52 20.06
CA LEU A 347 14.81 6.04 21.36
C LEU A 347 13.95 7.10 22.08
N ASN A 348 14.43 8.34 22.16
CA ASN A 348 13.68 9.45 22.77
C ASN A 348 12.35 9.69 22.06
N TYR A 349 12.28 9.50 20.73
CA TYR A 349 11.03 9.68 19.99
C TYR A 349 10.03 8.59 20.32
N ILE A 350 10.46 7.32 20.33
CA ILE A 350 9.61 6.18 20.73
C ILE A 350 9.14 6.36 22.18
N THR A 351 10.02 6.78 23.08
CA THR A 351 9.70 7.00 24.50
C THR A 351 9.04 8.35 24.79
N SER A 352 8.73 9.16 23.77
CA SER A 352 7.98 10.43 23.93
C SER A 352 6.59 10.39 23.31
N LEU A 353 6.22 9.27 22.66
CA LEU A 353 4.86 9.05 22.18
C LEU A 353 3.88 9.07 23.37
N ASN A 354 2.72 9.72 23.19
CA ASN A 354 1.75 9.96 24.25
C ASN A 354 1.19 8.63 24.77
N TYR A 355 1.54 8.34 26.02
CA TYR A 355 1.09 7.22 26.83
C TYR A 355 -0.42 7.15 27.07
N ARG A 356 -1.21 8.16 26.69
CA ARG A 356 -2.67 8.09 26.79
C ARG A 356 -3.35 7.66 25.49
N SER A 357 -2.65 7.57 24.36
CA SER A 357 -3.21 7.01 23.13
C SER A 357 -2.90 5.52 23.01
N ALA A 358 -3.95 4.70 22.91
CA ALA A 358 -3.83 3.27 22.65
C ALA A 358 -3.08 3.00 21.33
N VAL A 359 -3.43 3.78 20.29
CA VAL A 359 -2.80 3.66 18.96
C VAL A 359 -1.31 3.94 19.02
N GLN A 360 -0.91 5.04 19.67
CA GLN A 360 0.50 5.41 19.79
C GLN A 360 1.30 4.35 20.55
N ARG A 361 0.77 3.83 21.66
CA ARG A 361 1.39 2.73 22.42
C ARG A 361 1.56 1.47 21.60
N MET A 362 0.49 1.03 20.93
CA MET A 362 0.50 -0.18 20.10
C MET A 362 1.56 -0.08 19.00
N VAL A 363 1.60 1.05 18.29
CA VAL A 363 2.54 1.27 17.19
C VAL A 363 3.98 1.40 17.70
N ALA A 364 4.20 2.11 18.80
CA ALA A 364 5.51 2.19 19.46
C ALA A 364 6.04 0.79 19.81
N GLY A 365 5.19 -0.03 20.46
CA GLY A 365 5.54 -1.41 20.81
C GLY A 365 5.85 -2.28 19.60
N MET A 366 5.07 -2.17 18.52
CA MET A 366 5.35 -2.89 17.26
C MET A 366 6.68 -2.46 16.64
N ILE A 367 6.96 -1.15 16.56
CA ILE A 367 8.21 -0.63 16.00
C ILE A 367 9.40 -1.12 16.82
N THR A 368 9.34 -1.03 18.15
CA THR A 368 10.43 -1.50 19.02
C THR A 368 10.61 -3.01 18.94
N SER A 369 9.52 -3.78 18.82
CA SER A 369 9.60 -5.23 18.62
C SER A 369 10.32 -5.57 17.31
N GLU A 370 9.95 -4.92 16.20
CA GLU A 370 10.60 -5.14 14.90
C GLU A 370 12.05 -4.64 14.89
N TRP A 371 12.35 -3.53 15.56
CA TRP A 371 13.72 -3.05 15.73
C TRP A 371 14.57 -4.07 16.50
N GLY A 372 14.07 -4.57 17.64
CA GLY A 372 14.75 -5.56 18.46
C GLY A 372 14.97 -6.90 17.75
N LYS A 373 14.04 -7.35 16.90
CA LYS A 373 14.21 -8.57 16.09
C LYS A 373 15.37 -8.49 15.10
N ASN A 374 15.68 -7.30 14.62
CA ASN A 374 16.71 -7.10 13.61
C ASN A 374 18.05 -6.63 14.19
N MET A 375 18.14 -6.36 15.50
CA MET A 375 19.40 -6.06 16.17
C MET A 375 20.29 -7.30 16.28
N ILE A 376 21.59 -7.10 16.02
CA ILE A 376 22.62 -8.14 16.13
C ILE A 376 23.24 -8.13 17.55
N ASP A 377 23.26 -6.98 18.22
CA ASP A 377 23.80 -6.83 19.58
C ASP A 377 22.86 -5.96 20.44
N PHE A 378 22.44 -6.50 21.60
CA PHE A 378 21.54 -5.85 22.55
C PHE A 378 22.26 -4.95 23.57
N SER A 379 23.58 -4.76 23.41
CA SER A 379 24.43 -3.96 24.30
C SER A 379 24.10 -2.45 24.31
N ILE A 380 23.23 -1.97 23.41
CA ILE A 380 22.87 -0.56 23.25
C ILE A 380 21.61 -0.23 24.06
N ASN A 381 21.75 0.59 25.12
CA ASN A 381 20.70 1.35 25.85
C ASN A 381 19.30 0.71 26.04
N THR A 382 19.23 -0.62 26.15
CA THR A 382 17.97 -1.36 26.36
C THR A 382 17.36 -1.10 27.74
N ASN A 383 18.14 -0.66 28.73
CA ASN A 383 17.65 -0.38 30.08
C ASN A 383 16.54 0.67 30.11
N ILE A 384 16.66 1.75 29.32
CA ILE A 384 15.63 2.81 29.26
C ILE A 384 14.34 2.21 28.70
N LEU A 385 14.42 1.42 27.62
CA LEU A 385 13.26 0.75 27.05
C LEU A 385 12.65 -0.28 28.01
N GLN A 386 13.47 -1.02 28.74
CA GLN A 386 13.01 -2.01 29.71
C GLN A 386 12.23 -1.34 30.85
N GLU A 387 12.79 -0.31 31.48
CA GLU A 387 12.08 0.48 32.49
C GLU A 387 10.78 1.04 31.93
N HIS A 388 10.84 1.52 30.69
CA HIS A 388 9.70 2.10 30.00
C HIS A 388 8.58 1.08 29.75
N PHE A 389 8.90 -0.11 29.24
CA PHE A 389 7.93 -1.19 29.04
C PHE A 389 7.40 -1.75 30.35
N HIS A 390 8.26 -1.90 31.37
CA HIS A 390 7.82 -2.29 32.71
C HIS A 390 6.81 -1.31 33.29
N LYS A 391 7.02 0.00 33.09
CA LYS A 391 6.05 1.01 33.50
C LYS A 391 4.74 0.86 32.72
N ALA A 392 4.82 0.75 31.38
CA ALA A 392 3.64 0.65 30.52
C ALA A 392 2.78 -0.59 30.83
N LEU A 393 3.39 -1.73 31.18
CA LEU A 393 2.70 -2.97 31.55
C LEU A 393 2.01 -2.92 32.92
N ASN A 394 2.49 -2.06 33.82
CA ASN A 394 1.95 -1.94 35.18
C ASN A 394 1.01 -0.73 35.35
N GLU A 395 0.87 0.13 34.33
CA GLU A 395 -0.02 1.28 34.35
C GLU A 395 -1.46 0.87 34.01
N THR A 396 -2.42 1.25 34.86
CA THR A 396 -3.85 1.16 34.56
C THR A 396 -4.32 2.51 34.01
N LEU A 397 -4.66 2.58 32.72
CA LEU A 397 -5.02 3.83 32.06
C LEU A 397 -6.30 3.69 31.26
N TYR A 398 -7.06 4.79 31.21
CA TYR A 398 -8.13 4.98 30.25
C TYR A 398 -7.56 5.72 29.06
N PHE A 399 -7.64 5.11 27.89
CA PHE A 399 -7.09 5.70 26.68
C PHE A 399 -7.92 6.89 26.17
N ASP A 400 -7.25 7.84 25.52
CA ASP A 400 -7.88 9.04 24.93
C ASP A 400 -8.97 8.65 23.91
N GLU A 401 -8.81 7.51 23.23
CA GLU A 401 -9.76 6.97 22.26
C GLU A 401 -11.11 6.56 22.88
N ILE A 402 -11.15 6.21 24.18
CA ILE A 402 -12.38 5.85 24.88
C ILE A 402 -12.92 6.97 25.79
N ALA A 403 -12.14 8.02 26.02
CA ALA A 403 -12.51 9.14 26.90
C ALA A 403 -13.87 9.79 26.57
N PRO A 404 -14.27 9.98 25.29
CA PRO A 404 -15.61 10.50 24.97
C PRO A 404 -16.74 9.56 25.41
N SER A 405 -16.58 8.26 25.19
CA SER A 405 -17.55 7.23 25.60
C SER A 405 -17.64 7.14 27.12
N PHE A 406 -16.50 7.21 27.81
CA PHE A 406 -16.46 7.25 29.27
C PHE A 406 -17.15 8.49 29.84
N THR A 407 -16.91 9.66 29.22
CA THR A 407 -17.57 10.92 29.63
C THR A 407 -19.09 10.85 29.45
N LYS A 408 -19.56 10.24 28.34
CA LYS A 408 -20.98 9.99 28.10
C LYS A 408 -21.54 9.04 29.17
N LEU A 409 -20.90 7.91 29.39
CA LEU A 409 -21.31 6.91 30.38
C LEU A 409 -21.41 7.52 31.79
N LYS A 410 -20.43 8.33 32.18
CA LYS A 410 -20.43 9.05 33.46
C LYS A 410 -21.63 9.99 33.59
N ARG A 411 -21.97 10.73 32.54
CA ARG A 411 -23.13 11.63 32.51
C ARG A 411 -24.44 10.85 32.60
N ASP A 412 -24.55 9.76 31.85
CA ASP A 412 -25.74 8.93 31.78
C ASP A 412 -25.97 8.22 33.13
N PHE A 413 -24.91 7.69 33.75
CA PHE A 413 -24.93 7.14 35.11
C PHE A 413 -25.29 8.18 36.17
N THR A 414 -24.71 9.39 36.10
CA THR A 414 -25.06 10.48 37.04
C THR A 414 -26.54 10.82 36.94
N SER A 415 -27.09 10.89 35.72
CA SER A 415 -28.51 11.15 35.47
C SER A 415 -29.40 10.03 36.03
N PHE A 416 -28.98 8.78 35.84
CA PHE A 416 -29.64 7.61 36.42
C PHE A 416 -29.65 7.64 37.95
N MET A 417 -28.53 8.02 38.58
CA MET A 417 -28.44 8.14 40.04
C MET A 417 -29.37 9.22 40.58
N TYR A 418 -29.49 10.37 39.91
CA TYR A 418 -30.46 11.40 40.28
C TYR A 418 -31.91 10.90 40.17
N GLU A 419 -32.23 10.10 39.15
CA GLU A 419 -33.56 9.48 39.01
C GLU A 419 -33.84 8.47 40.12
N CYS A 420 -32.85 7.64 40.48
CA CYS A 420 -32.95 6.71 41.62
C CYS A 420 -33.19 7.46 42.95
N ALA A 421 -32.48 8.58 43.18
CA ALA A 421 -32.67 9.40 44.37
C ALA A 421 -34.06 10.05 44.41
N ARG A 422 -34.56 10.53 43.27
CA ARG A 422 -35.92 11.06 43.14
C ARG A 422 -36.99 10.04 43.53
N GLN A 423 -36.75 8.77 43.21
CA GLN A 423 -37.63 7.65 43.56
C GLN A 423 -37.35 7.03 44.94
N ARG A 424 -36.46 7.64 45.75
CA ARG A 424 -36.07 7.19 47.10
C ARG A 424 -35.42 5.80 47.12
N LEU A 425 -34.78 5.40 46.02
CA LEU A 425 -34.05 4.14 45.91
C LEU A 425 -32.59 4.27 46.35
N CYS A 426 -32.04 5.49 46.39
CA CYS A 426 -30.70 5.78 46.90
C CYS A 426 -30.65 7.17 47.58
N ASN A 427 -29.64 7.41 48.42
CA ASN A 427 -29.48 8.68 49.12
C ASN A 427 -28.81 9.72 48.19
N PRO A 428 -29.36 10.93 47.99
CA PRO A 428 -28.73 11.97 47.18
C PRO A 428 -27.35 12.42 47.70
N GLN A 429 -27.09 12.35 49.02
CA GLN A 429 -25.79 12.72 49.58
C GLN A 429 -24.67 11.75 49.20
N SER A 430 -24.99 10.49 48.89
CA SER A 430 -24.00 9.56 48.35
C SER A 430 -23.62 9.86 46.89
N ILE A 431 -24.39 10.65 46.14
CA ILE A 431 -24.15 10.91 44.71
C ILE A 431 -23.03 11.94 44.50
N GLU A 432 -23.03 13.02 45.29
CA GLU A 432 -22.06 14.12 45.16
C GLU A 432 -20.67 13.76 45.70
N SER A 433 -20.57 12.75 46.57
CA SER A 433 -19.31 12.27 47.14
C SER A 433 -18.59 11.20 46.31
N ILE A 434 -19.24 10.66 45.28
CA ILE A 434 -18.65 9.60 44.45
C ILE A 434 -17.78 10.25 43.38
N ALA A 435 -16.48 10.14 43.57
CA ALA A 435 -15.53 10.47 42.53
C ALA A 435 -15.45 9.30 41.54
N LEU A 436 -16.23 9.36 40.46
CA LEU A 436 -16.19 8.38 39.36
C LEU A 436 -14.89 8.60 38.56
N HIS A 437 -13.87 7.83 38.88
CA HIS A 437 -12.54 7.87 38.29
C HIS A 437 -12.33 6.75 37.27
N SER A 438 -13.09 5.67 37.37
CA SER A 438 -12.97 4.48 36.54
C SER A 438 -14.34 3.93 36.10
N VAL A 439 -14.35 3.07 35.07
CA VAL A 439 -15.53 2.29 34.67
C VAL A 439 -15.87 1.25 35.74
N ASP A 440 -14.88 0.69 36.43
CA ASP A 440 -15.07 -0.25 37.54
C ASP A 440 -15.82 0.41 38.71
N ASP A 441 -15.57 1.70 38.98
CA ASP A 441 -16.32 2.46 39.98
C ASP A 441 -17.81 2.52 39.62
N ILE A 442 -18.12 2.73 38.34
CA ILE A 442 -19.51 2.79 37.82
C ILE A 442 -20.15 1.41 37.96
N ILE A 443 -19.45 0.34 37.60
CA ILE A 443 -19.93 -1.05 37.73
C ILE A 443 -20.24 -1.38 39.20
N GLU A 444 -19.31 -1.14 40.12
CA GLU A 444 -19.49 -1.47 41.54
C GLU A 444 -20.70 -0.72 42.14
N LEU A 445 -20.92 0.53 41.72
CA LEU A 445 -22.05 1.33 42.17
C LEU A 445 -23.37 0.89 41.52
N CYS A 446 -23.36 0.54 40.23
CA CYS A 446 -24.51 -0.07 39.54
C CYS A 446 -24.96 -1.36 40.24
N ASP A 447 -24.03 -2.21 40.66
CA ASP A 447 -24.34 -3.47 41.37
C ASP A 447 -24.96 -3.22 42.75
N LYS A 448 -24.45 -2.22 43.49
CA LYS A 448 -25.04 -1.78 44.77
C LYS A 448 -26.46 -1.27 44.58
N VAL A 449 -26.71 -0.49 43.52
CA VAL A 449 -28.04 0.03 43.21
C VAL A 449 -28.98 -1.09 42.78
N HIS A 450 -28.54 -2.05 41.96
CA HIS A 450 -29.31 -3.24 41.61
C HIS A 450 -29.74 -4.03 42.84
N SER A 451 -28.80 -4.31 43.75
CA SER A 451 -29.07 -5.04 44.98
C SER A 451 -30.13 -4.33 45.85
N ASN A 452 -30.07 -2.99 45.91
CA ASN A 452 -31.06 -2.19 46.63
C ASN A 452 -32.43 -2.20 45.94
N ILE A 453 -32.49 -2.10 44.61
CA ILE A 453 -33.74 -2.16 43.84
C ILE A 453 -34.43 -3.51 44.04
N ASP A 454 -33.68 -4.61 43.96
CA ASP A 454 -34.21 -5.98 44.13
C ASP A 454 -34.72 -6.23 45.56
N SER A 455 -34.17 -5.56 46.57
CA SER A 455 -34.66 -5.60 47.95
C SER A 455 -36.03 -4.91 48.16
N HIS A 456 -36.45 -4.04 47.24
CA HIS A 456 -37.72 -3.31 47.30
C HIS A 456 -38.84 -4.02 46.51
N ILE A 457 -39.33 -5.13 47.07
CA ILE A 457 -40.18 -6.23 46.54
C ILE A 457 -41.50 -5.86 45.77
N GLN A 458 -41.94 -4.60 45.64
CA GLN A 458 -43.12 -4.26 44.82
C GLN A 458 -42.74 -3.48 43.56
N LEU A 459 -42.73 -4.18 42.42
CA LEU A 459 -42.47 -3.68 41.06
C LEU A 459 -43.75 -3.07 40.46
N ASN A 460 -43.90 -1.75 40.55
CA ASN A 460 -44.78 -1.01 39.64
C ASN A 460 -44.01 -0.74 38.33
N GLY A 461 -44.70 -0.51 37.20
CA GLY A 461 -44.07 -0.32 35.88
C GLY A 461 -42.97 0.73 35.80
N GLN A 462 -42.96 1.75 36.68
CA GLN A 462 -41.87 2.73 36.79
C GLN A 462 -40.55 2.16 37.34
N LYS A 463 -40.59 1.12 38.20
CA LYS A 463 -39.40 0.46 38.73
C LYS A 463 -38.77 -0.52 37.74
N GLN A 464 -39.55 -1.07 36.80
CA GLN A 464 -39.02 -1.89 35.71
C GLN A 464 -38.15 -1.05 34.76
N ASN A 465 -38.58 0.17 34.42
CA ASN A 465 -37.78 1.08 33.60
C ASN A 465 -36.42 1.43 34.25
N ILE A 466 -36.37 1.56 35.58
CA ILE A 466 -35.11 1.78 36.31
C ILE A 466 -34.21 0.55 36.25
N ARG A 467 -34.78 -0.64 36.38
CA ARG A 467 -34.04 -1.90 36.25
C ARG A 467 -33.44 -2.05 34.84
N ASP A 468 -34.23 -1.77 33.82
CA ASP A 468 -33.79 -1.86 32.42
C ASP A 468 -32.70 -0.81 32.11
N GLU A 469 -32.83 0.41 32.65
CA GLU A 469 -31.82 1.47 32.53
C GLU A 469 -30.52 1.11 33.28
N ALA A 470 -30.62 0.53 34.48
CA ALA A 470 -29.47 0.07 35.25
C ALA A 470 -28.73 -1.04 34.48
N GLN A 471 -29.45 -2.00 33.90
CA GLN A 471 -28.87 -3.07 33.08
C GLN A 471 -28.21 -2.51 31.81
N ARG A 472 -28.81 -1.48 31.19
CA ARG A 472 -28.22 -0.81 30.02
C ARG A 472 -26.88 -0.17 30.36
N ILE A 473 -26.81 0.58 31.46
CA ILE A 473 -25.58 1.26 31.91
C ILE A 473 -24.52 0.22 32.29
N GLN A 474 -24.90 -0.86 32.96
CA GLN A 474 -24.02 -1.98 33.26
C GLN A 474 -23.41 -2.58 31.97
N ASN A 475 -24.24 -2.93 30.99
CA ASN A 475 -23.78 -3.50 29.72
C ASN A 475 -22.86 -2.52 28.95
N GLU A 476 -23.18 -1.22 28.93
CA GLU A 476 -22.35 -0.18 28.30
C GLU A 476 -21.01 -0.01 29.03
N SER A 477 -21.01 -0.16 30.36
CA SER A 477 -19.81 -0.11 31.21
C SER A 477 -18.91 -1.31 30.94
N GLU A 478 -19.44 -2.53 30.96
CA GLU A 478 -18.71 -3.77 30.64
C GLU A 478 -18.14 -3.73 29.22
N THR A 479 -18.93 -3.27 28.24
CA THR A 479 -18.47 -3.10 26.86
C THR A 479 -17.31 -2.10 26.77
N LEU A 480 -17.38 -1.00 27.51
CA LEU A 480 -16.34 0.02 27.51
C LEU A 480 -15.07 -0.46 28.23
N ALA A 481 -15.21 -1.25 29.30
CA ALA A 481 -14.10 -1.87 30.00
C ALA A 481 -13.34 -2.84 29.06
N LEU A 482 -14.06 -3.68 28.32
CA LEU A 482 -13.48 -4.56 27.30
C LEU A 482 -12.72 -3.76 26.23
N ARG A 483 -13.33 -2.68 25.71
CA ARG A 483 -12.70 -1.80 24.72
C ARG A 483 -11.48 -1.02 25.23
N ASN A 484 -11.28 -0.92 26.54
CA ASN A 484 -10.07 -0.32 27.10
C ASN A 484 -8.92 -1.33 27.23
N GLN A 485 -9.26 -2.63 27.28
CA GLN A 485 -8.29 -3.72 27.36
C GLN A 485 -7.78 -4.14 25.97
N ASP A 486 -8.66 -4.07 24.97
CA ASP A 486 -8.33 -4.23 23.54
C ASP A 486 -7.54 -3.03 22.99
#